data_AF-A0A942K8L8-F1
#
_entry.id   AF-A0A942K8L8-F1
#
_cell.length_a   1.000
_cell.length_b   1.000
_cell.length_c   1.000
_cell.angle_alpha   90.00
_cell.angle_beta   90.00
_cell.angle_gamma   90.00
#
_symmetry.space_group_name_H-M   'P 1'
#
loop_
_entity.id
_entity.type
_entity.pdbx_description
1 polymer ?
#
loop_
_entity_poly.entity_id
_entity_poly.type
_entity_poly.pdbx_seq_one_letter_code
_entity_poly.pdbx_strand_id
1 'polypeptide(L)'
;PYYSIEDRPYPLVRGDPNLEQVAAWDALDTFRRYAQRFFDAGAQEQLEEAIPDDLVYQASFICANLRVPAVARQAMLEAPSLIARFQSAQRLMQEHLETDESAVS
;
A
#
# COMPACT_ATOMS: atom_id res chain seq x y z
N PRO A 1 28.27 -11.13 -15.87
CA PRO A 1 28.34 -9.83 -15.18
C PRO A 1 27.55 -9.85 -13.86
N TYR A 2 28.24 -9.74 -12.72
CA TYR A 2 27.60 -9.57 -11.43
C TYR A 2 27.31 -8.08 -11.22
N TYR A 3 26.03 -7.72 -11.18
CA TYR A 3 25.62 -6.39 -10.76
C TYR A 3 25.61 -6.36 -9.23
N SER A 4 26.58 -5.68 -8.62
CA SER A 4 26.51 -5.32 -7.20
C SER A 4 25.64 -4.06 -7.11
N ILE A 5 24.48 -4.20 -6.47
CA ILE A 5 23.67 -3.05 -6.06
C ILE A 5 24.25 -2.61 -4.71
N GLU A 6 24.50 -1.31 -4.54
CA GLU A 6 24.90 -0.75 -3.25
C GLU A 6 23.82 -1.07 -2.21
N ASP A 7 24.23 -1.67 -1.08
CA ASP A 7 23.36 -1.90 0.07
C ASP A 7 23.07 -0.55 0.75
N ARG A 8 22.05 0.14 0.23
CA ARG A 8 21.55 1.38 0.83
C ARG A 8 20.53 0.98 1.89
N PRO A 9 20.61 1.54 3.11
CA PRO A 9 19.62 1.28 4.14
C PRO A 9 18.24 1.61 3.59
N TYR A 10 17.28 0.72 3.85
CA TYR A 10 15.91 0.93 3.41
C TYR A 10 15.47 2.33 3.89
N PRO A 11 15.03 3.23 2.98
CA PRO A 11 14.99 4.68 3.23
C PRO A 11 13.89 5.12 4.20
N LEU A 12 13.36 4.18 4.98
CA LEU A 12 12.16 4.31 5.75
C LEU A 12 12.53 4.47 7.23
N VAL A 13 12.42 5.70 7.71
CA VAL A 13 12.57 5.97 9.14
C VAL A 13 11.43 5.26 9.88
N ARG A 14 11.80 4.38 10.81
CA ARG A 14 10.86 3.74 11.74
C ARG A 14 10.47 4.74 12.83
N GLY A 15 9.16 4.88 13.05
CA GLY A 15 8.57 5.81 14.01
C GLY A 15 8.12 5.10 15.29
N ASP A 16 7.08 5.64 15.92
CA ASP A 16 6.39 4.98 17.03
C ASP A 16 5.71 3.69 16.54
N PRO A 17 6.06 2.51 17.07
CA PRO A 17 5.48 1.24 16.64
C PRO A 17 3.96 1.17 16.76
N ASN A 18 3.37 1.83 17.77
CA ASN A 18 1.92 1.85 17.95
C ASN A 18 1.25 2.65 16.84
N LEU A 19 1.82 3.80 16.48
CA LEU A 19 1.30 4.63 15.39
C LEU A 19 1.49 3.95 14.03
N GLU A 20 2.59 3.22 13.84
CA GLU A 20 2.79 2.39 12.64
C GLU A 20 1.71 1.31 12.52
N GLN A 21 1.35 0.67 13.62
CA GLN A 21 0.33 -0.38 13.64
C GLN A 21 -1.08 0.18 13.35
N VAL A 22 -1.43 1.33 13.94
CA VAL A 22 -2.70 2.01 13.63
C VAL A 22 -2.76 2.40 12.15
N ALA A 23 -1.69 3.01 11.62
CA ALA A 23 -1.63 3.38 10.21
C ALA A 23 -1.73 2.16 9.27
N ALA A 24 -1.13 1.03 9.65
CA ALA A 24 -1.23 -0.21 8.91
C ALA A 24 -2.66 -0.76 8.90
N TRP A 25 -3.34 -0.77 10.06
CA TRP A 25 -4.73 -1.21 10.16
C TRP A 25 -5.67 -0.36 9.30
N ASP A 26 -5.56 0.96 9.37
CA ASP A 26 -6.38 1.88 8.60
C ASP A 26 -6.17 1.68 7.07
N ALA A 27 -4.91 1.52 6.66
CA ALA A 27 -4.57 1.27 5.27
C ALA A 27 -5.05 -0.11 4.79
N LEU A 28 -4.93 -1.15 5.61
CA LEU A 28 -5.40 -2.50 5.27
C LEU A 28 -6.93 -2.58 5.16
N ASP A 29 -7.67 -1.95 6.07
CA ASP A 29 -9.13 -1.88 5.95
C ASP A 29 -9.56 -1.18 4.66
N THR A 30 -8.89 -0.06 4.34
CA THR A 30 -9.11 0.65 3.08
C THR A 30 -8.74 -0.21 1.87
N PHE A 31 -7.64 -0.97 1.94
CA PHE A 31 -7.21 -1.89 0.90
C PHE A 31 -8.21 -3.02 0.66
N ARG A 32 -8.81 -3.58 1.70
CA ARG A 32 -9.87 -4.61 1.55
C ARG A 32 -11.08 -4.05 0.81
N ARG A 33 -11.53 -2.84 1.14
CA ARG A 33 -12.63 -2.17 0.41
C ARG A 33 -12.27 -1.88 -1.05
N TYR A 34 -11.05 -1.39 -1.28
CA TYR A 34 -10.50 -1.20 -2.63
C TYR A 34 -10.46 -2.53 -3.40
N ALA A 35 -9.99 -3.61 -2.77
CA ALA A 35 -9.90 -4.93 -3.37
C ALA A 35 -11.28 -5.44 -3.79
N GLN A 36 -12.28 -5.30 -2.92
CA GLN A 36 -13.68 -5.64 -3.22
C GLN A 36 -14.23 -4.92 -4.44
N ARG A 37 -13.84 -3.66 -4.64
CA ARG A 37 -14.34 -2.85 -5.75
C ARG A 37 -13.66 -3.15 -7.08
N PHE A 38 -12.34 -3.40 -7.05
CA PHE A 38 -11.53 -3.45 -8.26
C PHE A 38 -11.09 -4.85 -8.67
N PHE A 39 -11.08 -5.84 -7.77
CA PHE A 39 -10.60 -7.20 -8.04
C PHE A 39 -11.74 -8.22 -8.04
N ASP A 40 -11.61 -9.27 -8.83
CA ASP A 40 -12.56 -10.39 -8.83
C ASP A 40 -12.46 -11.20 -7.53
N ALA A 41 -13.54 -11.90 -7.15
CA ALA A 41 -13.63 -12.62 -5.87
C ALA A 41 -12.47 -13.60 -5.62
N GLY A 42 -12.02 -14.35 -6.64
CA GLY A 42 -10.89 -15.27 -6.50
C GLY A 42 -9.55 -14.55 -6.28
N ALA A 43 -9.39 -13.34 -6.83
CA ALA A 43 -8.21 -12.52 -6.57
C ALA A 43 -8.27 -11.88 -5.17
N GLN A 44 -9.46 -11.55 -4.66
CA GLN A 44 -9.63 -11.02 -3.30
C GLN A 44 -9.17 -12.04 -2.24
N GLU A 45 -9.54 -13.31 -2.40
CA GLU A 45 -9.12 -14.38 -1.49
C GLU A 45 -7.60 -14.56 -1.50
N GLN A 46 -6.99 -14.62 -2.70
CA GLN A 46 -5.54 -14.70 -2.85
C GLN A 46 -4.80 -13.50 -2.24
N LEU A 47 -5.37 -12.30 -2.37
CA LEU A 47 -4.80 -11.10 -1.78
C LEU A 47 -4.82 -11.15 -0.26
N GLU A 48 -5.92 -11.59 0.35
CA GLU A 48 -6.06 -11.70 1.80
C GLU A 48 -5.08 -12.73 2.39
N GLU A 49 -4.94 -13.89 1.73
CA GLU A 49 -3.98 -14.93 2.15
C GLU A 49 -2.51 -14.49 2.01
N ALA A 50 -2.23 -13.55 1.11
CA ALA A 50 -0.88 -13.09 0.81
C ALA A 50 -0.43 -11.87 1.65
N ILE A 51 -1.29 -11.34 2.54
CA ILE A 51 -0.95 -10.18 3.38
C ILE A 51 0.22 -10.57 4.33
N PRO A 52 1.38 -9.88 4.25
CA PRO A 52 2.51 -10.16 5.15
C PRO A 52 2.20 -9.77 6.60
N ASP A 53 2.92 -10.33 7.57
CA ASP A 53 2.79 -9.91 8.98
C ASP A 53 3.61 -8.65 9.31
N ASP A 54 4.77 -8.48 8.68
CA ASP A 54 5.65 -7.33 8.91
C ASP A 54 5.10 -6.07 8.24
N LEU A 55 5.02 -4.97 9.00
CA LEU A 55 4.41 -3.72 8.56
C LEU A 55 5.09 -3.10 7.33
N VAL A 56 6.42 -3.25 7.18
CA VAL A 56 7.14 -2.72 6.01
C VAL A 56 6.75 -3.49 4.76
N TYR A 57 6.62 -4.81 4.87
CA TYR A 57 6.17 -5.65 3.78
C TYR A 57 4.68 -5.48 3.50
N GLN A 58 3.83 -5.28 4.52
CA GLN A 58 2.42 -4.90 4.32
C GLN A 58 2.29 -3.61 3.50
N ALA A 59 3.02 -2.56 3.87
CA ALA A 59 2.96 -1.29 3.13
C ALA A 59 3.40 -1.47 1.67
N SER A 60 4.45 -2.27 1.44
CA SER A 60 4.96 -2.58 0.11
C SER A 60 3.97 -3.42 -0.70
N PHE A 61 3.32 -4.40 -0.06
CA PHE A 61 2.28 -5.24 -0.64
C PHE A 61 1.08 -4.41 -1.11
N ILE A 62 0.59 -3.50 -0.26
CA ILE A 62 -0.49 -2.57 -0.64
C ILE A 62 -0.07 -1.77 -1.87
N CYS A 63 1.08 -1.08 -1.82
CA CYS A 63 1.57 -0.25 -2.92
C CYS A 63 1.72 -1.03 -4.24
N ALA A 64 2.17 -2.28 -4.17
CA ALA A 64 2.34 -3.14 -5.35
C ALA A 64 1.00 -3.54 -6.01
N ASN A 65 -0.07 -3.63 -5.23
CA ASN A 65 -1.37 -4.06 -5.72
C ASN A 65 -2.30 -2.90 -6.11
N LEU A 66 -1.92 -1.64 -5.88
CA LEU A 66 -2.73 -0.50 -6.35
C LEU A 66 -2.67 -0.37 -7.88
N ARG A 67 -3.83 -0.11 -8.50
CA ARG A 67 -3.96 0.15 -9.95
C ARG A 67 -3.58 1.58 -10.28
N VAL A 68 -2.30 1.92 -10.07
CA VAL A 68 -1.74 3.25 -10.29
C VAL A 68 -0.58 3.23 -11.29
N PRO A 69 -0.33 4.37 -11.97
CA PRO A 69 0.88 4.55 -12.76
C PRO A 69 2.14 4.29 -11.93
N ALA A 70 3.20 3.79 -12.59
CA ALA A 70 4.46 3.46 -11.94
C ALA A 70 5.07 4.64 -11.17
N VAL A 71 4.92 5.87 -11.67
CA VAL A 71 5.41 7.09 -11.01
C VAL A 71 4.75 7.31 -9.65
N ALA A 72 3.42 7.16 -9.57
CA ALA A 72 2.70 7.30 -8.30
C ALA A 72 3.09 6.20 -7.30
N ARG A 73 3.32 4.98 -7.81
CA ARG A 73 3.81 3.86 -7.00
C ARG A 73 5.19 4.13 -6.41
N GLN A 74 6.11 4.63 -7.24
CA GLN A 74 7.45 4.97 -6.80
C GLN A 74 7.42 6.06 -5.72
N ALA A 75 6.61 7.10 -5.89
CA ALA A 75 6.46 8.16 -4.89
C ALA A 75 6.00 7.63 -3.52
N MET A 76 5.11 6.63 -3.48
CA MET A 76 4.73 5.98 -2.21
C MET A 76 5.88 5.18 -1.61
N LEU A 77 6.63 4.43 -2.43
CA LEU A 77 7.79 3.67 -1.96
C LEU A 77 8.91 4.58 -1.44
N GLU A 78 9.02 5.80 -1.94
CA GLU A 78 9.98 6.82 -1.51
C GLU A 78 9.48 7.67 -0.33
N ALA A 79 8.32 7.36 0.25
CA ALA A 79 7.78 8.09 1.39
C ALA A 79 8.76 8.11 2.58
N PRO A 80 8.84 9.23 3.33
CA PRO A 80 9.89 9.46 4.33
C PRO A 80 9.78 8.58 5.58
N SER A 81 8.64 7.93 5.80
CA SER A 81 8.39 7.04 6.94
C SER A 81 7.35 5.97 6.61
N LEU A 82 7.26 4.95 7.46
CA LEU A 82 6.28 3.87 7.30
C LEU A 82 4.85 4.41 7.33
N ILE A 83 4.57 5.29 8.29
CA ILE A 83 3.28 5.94 8.47
C ILE A 83 2.93 6.76 7.22
N ALA A 84 3.88 7.56 6.71
CA ALA A 84 3.64 8.38 5.52
C ALA A 84 3.35 7.51 4.29
N ARG A 85 4.00 6.35 4.16
CA ARG A 85 3.72 5.40 3.09
C ARG A 85 2.30 4.84 3.19
N PHE A 86 1.90 4.36 4.36
CA PHE A 86 0.54 3.85 4.59
C PHE A 86 -0.52 4.92 4.31
N GLN A 87 -0.33 6.14 4.83
CA GLN A 87 -1.25 7.25 4.61
C GLN A 87 -1.34 7.66 3.15
N SER A 88 -0.21 7.65 2.42
CA SER A 88 -0.21 7.96 0.99
C SER A 88 -0.96 6.90 0.19
N ALA A 89 -0.74 5.62 0.48
CA ALA A 89 -1.47 4.53 -0.16
C ALA A 89 -2.97 4.59 0.16
N GLN A 90 -3.32 4.85 1.43
CA GLN A 90 -4.70 4.98 1.88
C GLN A 90 -5.44 6.10 1.15
N ARG A 91 -4.86 7.31 1.10
CA ARG A 91 -5.45 8.46 0.42
C ARG A 91 -5.74 8.16 -1.04
N LEU A 92 -4.79 7.54 -1.72
CA LEU A 92 -4.94 7.21 -3.13
C LEU A 92 -6.07 6.18 -3.35
N MET A 93 -6.16 5.16 -2.48
CA MET A 93 -7.28 4.20 -2.54
C MET A 93 -8.63 4.88 -2.34
N GLN A 94 -8.72 5.81 -1.40
CA GLN A 94 -9.94 6.60 -1.16
C GLN A 94 -10.30 7.45 -2.39
N GLU A 95 -9.35 8.18 -2.96
CA GLU A 95 -9.57 8.97 -4.19
C GLU A 95 -10.09 8.10 -5.35
N HIS A 96 -9.57 6.89 -5.49
CA HIS A 96 -10.05 5.94 -6.50
C HIS A 96 -11.46 5.43 -6.23
N LEU A 97 -11.78 5.11 -4.97
CA LEU A 97 -13.12 4.68 -4.58
C LEU A 97 -14.16 5.80 -4.82
N GLU A 98 -13.84 7.04 -4.43
CA GLU A 98 -14.71 8.21 -4.61
C GLU A 98 -14.92 8.56 -6.10
N THR A 99 -13.87 8.48 -6.91
CA THR A 99 -13.94 8.76 -8.36
C THR A 99 -14.84 7.77 -9.07
N ASP A 100 -14.77 6.50 -8.69
CA ASP A 100 -15.59 5.45 -9.30
C ASP A 100 -17.05 5.50 -8.81
N GLU A 101 -17.31 5.77 -7.53
CA GLU A 101 -18.68 6.00 -7.01
C GLU A 101 -19.38 7.17 -7.73
N SER A 102 -18.62 8.23 -8.04
CA SER A 102 -19.12 9.39 -8.80
C SER A 102 -19.40 9.08 -10.27
N ALA A 103 -18.82 8.01 -10.83
CA ALA A 103 -19.05 7.58 -12.21
C ALA A 103 -20.26 6.63 -12.36
N VAL A 104 -20.73 6.04 -11.25
CA VAL A 104 -21.87 5.11 -11.21
C VAL A 104 -23.18 5.83 -10.81
N SER A 105 -23.08 7.05 -10.25
CA SER A 105 -24.22 7.91 -9.88
C SER A 105 -24.67 8.82 -11.01
#